data_AF-A0A847LCG2-F1
#
_entry.id   AF-A0A847LCG2-F1
#
_cell.length_a   1.000
_cell.length_b   1.000
_cell.length_c   1.000
_cell.angle_alpha   90.00
_cell.angle_beta   90.00
_cell.angle_gamma   90.00
#
_symmetry.space_group_name_H-M   'P 1'
#
loop_
_entity.id
_entity.type
_entity.pdbx_description
1 polymer ?
#
loop_
_entity_poly.entity_id
_entity_poly.type
_entity_poly.pdbx_seq_one_letter_code
_entity_poly.pdbx_strand_id
1 'polypeptide(L)'
;MMLNELYLYFGQIDHCLIPTLLAVFLFFGGWMALTWSNAAKIGMKDTPAGDWVQIIFCGVVCFICAVSCFGFLFFAENTENFLDALGLFGLIKGLAVYVQRAILWCFRLVR
;
A
#
# COMPACT_ATOMS: atom_id res chain seq x y z
N MET A 1 -10.87 14.36 23.38
CA MET A 1 -10.60 15.52 22.51
C MET A 1 -9.83 15.10 21.27
N MET A 2 -8.63 14.52 21.42
CA MET A 2 -7.77 14.04 20.33
C MET A 2 -8.43 13.02 19.37
N LEU A 3 -9.27 12.10 19.86
CA LEU A 3 -9.94 11.10 19.03
C LEU A 3 -10.97 11.71 18.05
N ASN A 4 -11.65 12.78 18.44
CA ASN A 4 -12.62 13.46 17.57
C ASN A 4 -11.92 14.25 16.46
N GLU A 5 -10.76 14.83 16.74
CA GLU A 5 -9.95 15.53 15.73
C GLU A 5 -9.36 14.54 14.71
N LEU A 6 -8.85 13.38 15.18
CA LEU A 6 -8.41 12.29 14.31
C LEU A 6 -9.56 11.74 13.45
N TYR A 7 -10.77 11.63 14.01
CA TYR A 7 -11.94 11.19 13.26
C TYR A 7 -12.29 12.16 12.11
N LEU A 8 -12.21 13.46 12.36
CA LEU A 8 -12.44 14.48 11.33
C LEU A 8 -11.32 14.49 10.28
N TYR A 9 -10.07 14.33 10.71
CA TYR A 9 -8.90 14.26 9.84
C TYR A 9 -8.97 13.07 8.88
N PHE A 10 -9.15 11.86 9.40
CA PHE A 10 -9.35 10.66 8.55
C PHE A 10 -10.74 10.62 7.88
N GLY A 11 -11.60 11.61 8.14
CA GLY A 11 -12.81 11.84 7.36
C GLY A 11 -12.53 12.31 5.93
N GLN A 12 -11.33 12.80 5.64
CA GLN A 12 -10.90 13.16 4.29
C GLN A 12 -10.12 12.00 3.65
N ILE A 13 -10.51 11.62 2.43
CA ILE A 13 -9.91 10.49 1.70
C ILE A 13 -8.43 10.74 1.40
N ASP A 14 -8.05 11.98 1.13
CA ASP A 14 -6.67 12.34 0.77
C ASP A 14 -5.68 12.02 1.90
N HIS A 15 -6.12 12.15 3.16
CA HIS A 15 -5.34 11.76 4.34
C HIS A 15 -5.22 10.25 4.53
N CYS A 16 -6.00 9.46 3.79
CA CYS A 16 -5.95 8.00 3.81
C CYS A 16 -5.03 7.43 2.72
N LEU A 17 -4.55 8.24 1.76
CA LEU A 17 -3.70 7.77 0.64
C LEU A 17 -2.39 7.15 1.13
N ILE A 18 -1.69 7.81 2.05
CA ILE A 18 -0.44 7.30 2.63
C ILE A 18 -0.68 5.99 3.41
N PRO A 19 -1.64 5.93 4.36
CA PRO A 19 -2.01 4.66 5.01
C PRO A 19 -2.33 3.52 4.03
N THR A 20 -3.01 3.82 2.93
CA THR A 20 -3.33 2.84 1.89
C THR A 20 -2.09 2.34 1.18
N LEU A 21 -1.20 3.24 0.77
CA LEU A 21 0.06 2.86 0.13
C LEU A 21 0.93 2.00 1.06
N LEU A 22 0.97 2.32 2.36
CA LEU A 22 1.67 1.50 3.36
C LEU A 22 1.02 0.12 3.52
N ALA A 23 -0.31 0.04 3.55
CA ALA A 23 -1.01 -1.25 3.65
C ALA A 23 -0.73 -2.13 2.41
N VAL A 24 -0.78 -1.55 1.21
CA VAL A 24 -0.43 -2.24 -0.04
C VAL A 24 1.04 -2.69 -0.02
N PHE A 25 1.95 -1.81 0.40
CA PHE A 25 3.36 -2.14 0.54
C PHE A 25 3.59 -3.34 1.47
N LEU A 26 2.96 -3.35 2.65
CA LEU A 26 3.10 -4.43 3.62
C LEU A 26 2.49 -5.74 3.11
N PHE A 27 1.36 -5.67 2.41
CA PHE A 27 0.71 -6.85 1.84
C PHE A 27 1.57 -7.51 0.75
N PHE A 28 2.01 -6.74 -0.25
CA PHE A 28 2.85 -7.27 -1.33
C PHE A 28 4.26 -7.62 -0.86
N GLY A 29 4.83 -6.86 0.08
CA GLY A 29 6.13 -7.17 0.68
C GLY A 29 6.08 -8.45 1.50
N GLY A 30 5.01 -8.66 2.27
CA GLY A 30 4.76 -9.91 2.99
C GLY A 30 4.59 -11.09 2.04
N TRP A 31 3.83 -10.93 0.96
CA TRP A 31 3.67 -11.96 -0.07
C TRP A 31 5.01 -12.34 -0.72
N MET A 32 5.78 -11.33 -1.14
CA MET A 32 7.11 -11.53 -1.72
C MET A 32 8.04 -12.29 -0.77
N ALA A 33 8.06 -11.92 0.52
CA ALA A 33 8.88 -12.59 1.53
C ALA A 33 8.45 -14.05 1.74
N LEU A 34 7.15 -14.34 1.71
CA LEU A 34 6.62 -15.71 1.80
C LEU A 34 7.02 -16.54 0.58
N THR A 35 6.82 -16.03 -0.63
CA THR A 35 7.20 -16.73 -1.87
C THR A 35 8.70 -17.01 -1.92
N TRP A 36 9.52 -16.02 -1.57
CA TRP A 36 10.98 -16.17 -1.49
C TRP A 36 11.40 -17.21 -0.44
N SER A 37 10.79 -17.17 0.76
CA SER A 37 11.07 -18.11 1.84
C SER A 37 10.69 -19.54 1.45
N ASN A 38 9.56 -19.73 0.76
CA ASN A 38 9.12 -21.03 0.28
C ASN A 38 10.07 -21.58 -0.80
N ALA A 39 10.48 -20.76 -1.76
CA ALA A 39 11.46 -21.15 -2.77
C ALA A 39 12.79 -21.61 -2.13
N ALA A 40 13.26 -20.88 -1.10
CA ALA A 40 14.49 -21.22 -0.38
C ALA A 40 14.39 -22.52 0.44
N LYS A 41 13.24 -22.77 1.08
CA LYS A 41 13.02 -23.95 1.96
C LYS A 41 12.90 -25.27 1.20
N ILE A 42 12.43 -25.26 -0.05
CA ILE A 42 12.23 -26.48 -0.84
C ILE A 42 13.56 -27.00 -1.41
N GLY A 43 14.67 -26.28 -1.21
CA GLY A 43 15.98 -26.68 -1.73
C GLY A 43 16.02 -26.69 -3.26
N MET A 44 15.09 -25.99 -3.91
CA MET A 44 15.07 -25.85 -5.36
C MET A 44 16.30 -25.03 -5.75
N LYS A 45 17.16 -25.65 -6.58
CA LYS A 45 18.37 -25.01 -7.10
C LYS A 45 18.03 -23.77 -7.94
N ASP A 46 16.86 -23.79 -8.57
CA ASP A 46 16.28 -22.70 -9.35
C ASP A 46 14.83 -22.48 -8.92
N THR A 47 14.50 -21.27 -8.47
CA THR A 47 13.11 -20.86 -8.17
C THR A 47 12.27 -21.01 -9.45
N PRO A 48 11.07 -21.62 -9.40
CA PRO A 48 10.19 -21.75 -10.56
C PRO A 48 9.95 -20.39 -11.22
N ALA A 49 9.90 -20.36 -12.56
CA ALA A 49 9.72 -19.11 -13.31
C ALA A 49 8.46 -18.33 -12.87
N GLY A 50 7.39 -19.02 -12.47
CA GLY A 50 6.18 -18.41 -11.94
C GLY A 50 6.38 -17.66 -10.61
N ASP A 51 7.22 -18.20 -9.72
CA ASP A 51 7.53 -17.58 -8.44
C ASP A 51 8.43 -16.35 -8.62
N TRP A 52 9.36 -16.40 -9.57
CA TRP A 52 10.16 -15.24 -9.97
C TRP A 52 9.29 -14.09 -10.50
N VAL A 53 8.32 -14.39 -11.37
CA VAL A 53 7.38 -13.38 -11.88
C VAL A 53 6.61 -12.73 -10.74
N GLN A 54 6.14 -13.50 -9.76
CA GLN A 54 5.45 -12.97 -8.58
C GLN A 54 6.37 -12.09 -7.74
N ILE A 55 7.60 -12.53 -7.47
CA ILE A 55 8.59 -11.76 -6.68
C ILE A 55 8.88 -10.43 -7.37
N ILE A 56 9.15 -10.44 -8.68
CA ILE A 56 9.44 -9.22 -9.45
C ILE A 56 8.22 -8.29 -9.46
N PHE A 57 7.03 -8.82 -9.72
CA PHE A 57 5.80 -8.03 -9.71
C PHE A 57 5.55 -7.39 -8.35
N CYS A 58 5.63 -8.16 -7.26
CA CYS A 58 5.47 -7.65 -5.90
C CYS A 58 6.56 -6.61 -5.57
N GLY A 59 7.80 -6.85 -6.00
CA GLY A 59 8.90 -5.91 -5.82
C GLY A 59 8.66 -4.57 -6.51
N VAL A 60 8.17 -4.58 -7.76
CA VAL A 60 7.79 -3.36 -8.49
C VAL A 60 6.64 -2.63 -7.78
N VAL A 61 5.61 -3.34 -7.33
CA VAL A 61 4.51 -2.74 -6.57
C VAL A 61 5.02 -2.10 -5.28
N CYS A 62 5.84 -2.80 -4.50
CA CYS A 62 6.45 -2.25 -3.28
C CYS A 62 7.30 -1.01 -3.57
N PHE A 63 8.09 -1.02 -4.66
CA PHE A 63 8.88 0.13 -5.06
C PHE A 63 8.00 1.35 -5.40
N ILE A 64 6.97 1.15 -6.22
CA ILE A 64 6.01 2.22 -6.57
C ILE A 64 5.33 2.75 -5.31
N CYS A 65 4.90 1.89 -4.40
CA CYS A 65 4.28 2.31 -3.13
C CYS A 65 5.25 3.12 -2.26
N ALA A 66 6.51 2.69 -2.14
CA ALA A 66 7.51 3.41 -1.35
C ALA A 66 7.81 4.80 -1.94
N VAL A 67 8.08 4.87 -3.25
CA VAL A 67 8.31 6.15 -3.96
C VAL A 67 7.10 7.06 -3.84
N SER A 68 5.88 6.51 -3.96
CA SER A 68 4.65 7.29 -3.83
C SER A 68 4.42 7.78 -2.39
N CYS A 69 4.73 6.98 -1.36
CA CYS A 69 4.67 7.44 0.03
C CYS A 69 5.63 8.62 0.27
N PHE A 70 6.88 8.51 -0.19
CA PHE A 70 7.83 9.63 -0.12
C PHE A 70 7.35 10.83 -0.93
N GLY A 71 6.82 10.57 -2.13
CA GLY A 71 6.27 11.59 -3.00
C GLY A 71 5.12 12.37 -2.35
N PHE A 72 4.15 11.71 -1.72
CA PHE A 72 3.06 12.38 -1.02
C PHE A 72 3.50 13.24 0.17
N LEU A 73 4.65 12.93 0.79
CA LEU A 73 5.18 13.71 1.91
C LEU A 73 5.88 15.00 1.48
N PHE A 74 6.50 15.03 0.30
CA PHE A 74 7.31 16.18 -0.17
C PHE A 74 6.73 16.89 -1.39
N PHE A 75 6.07 16.15 -2.30
CA PHE A 75 5.59 16.60 -3.61
C PHE A 75 4.27 15.89 -3.99
N ALA A 76 3.20 16.15 -3.24
CA ALA A 76 1.91 15.47 -3.41
C ALA A 76 1.36 15.56 -4.84
N GLU A 77 1.31 16.76 -5.43
CA GLU A 77 0.77 16.96 -6.78
C GLU A 77 1.53 16.20 -7.87
N ASN A 78 2.87 16.18 -7.79
CA ASN A 78 3.70 15.39 -8.71
C ASN A 78 3.46 13.88 -8.56
N THR A 79 3.15 13.45 -7.34
CA THR A 79 2.90 12.03 -7.04
C THR A 79 1.54 11.59 -7.54
N GLU A 80 0.52 12.43 -7.41
CA GLU A 80 -0.78 12.19 -8.02
C GLU A 80 -0.66 12.06 -9.54
N ASN A 81 0.04 12.99 -10.18
CA ASN A 81 0.30 12.94 -11.63
C ASN A 81 1.10 11.70 -12.04
N PHE A 82 2.10 11.30 -11.25
CA PHE A 82 2.88 10.08 -11.48
C PHE A 82 2.00 8.82 -11.40
N LEU A 83 1.17 8.71 -10.37
CA LEU A 83 0.27 7.58 -10.20
C LEU A 83 -0.83 7.54 -11.26
N ASP A 84 -1.30 8.70 -11.71
CA ASP A 84 -2.31 8.82 -12.76
C ASP A 84 -1.73 8.46 -14.13
N ALA A 85 -0.49 8.85 -14.41
CA ALA A 85 0.24 8.42 -15.61
C ALA A 85 0.43 6.90 -15.69
N LEU A 86 0.51 6.23 -14.53
CA LEU A 86 0.55 4.76 -14.43
C LEU A 86 -0.85 4.12 -14.45
N GLY A 87 -1.93 4.92 -14.46
CA GLY A 87 -3.32 4.44 -14.36
C GLY A 87 -3.68 3.86 -12.98
N LEU A 88 -2.85 4.12 -11.95
CA LEU A 88 -2.98 3.55 -10.61
C LEU A 88 -3.72 4.47 -9.64
N PHE A 89 -3.82 5.76 -9.94
CA PHE A 89 -4.37 6.74 -8.99
C PHE A 89 -5.84 6.45 -8.64
N GLY A 90 -6.67 6.11 -9.64
CA GLY A 90 -8.05 5.71 -9.42
C GLY A 90 -8.18 4.45 -8.55
N LEU A 91 -7.30 3.46 -8.76
CA LEU A 91 -7.27 2.23 -7.94
C LEU A 91 -6.88 2.53 -6.50
N ILE A 92 -5.87 3.37 -6.28
CA ILE A 92 -5.41 3.76 -4.94
C ILE A 92 -6.49 4.56 -4.21
N LYS A 93 -7.17 5.49 -4.88
CA LYS A 93 -8.32 6.20 -4.31
C LYS A 93 -9.46 5.25 -3.92
N GLY A 94 -9.76 4.25 -4.78
CA GLY A 94 -10.72 3.21 -4.46
C GLY A 94 -10.34 2.43 -3.20
N LEU A 95 -9.09 1.97 -3.10
CA LEU A 95 -8.56 1.29 -1.92
C LEU A 95 -8.55 2.20 -0.67
N ALA A 96 -8.30 3.50 -0.84
CA ALA A 96 -8.30 4.47 0.24
C ALA A 96 -9.67 4.63 0.89
N VAL A 97 -10.77 4.48 0.13
CA VAL A 97 -12.13 4.44 0.72
C VAL A 97 -12.30 3.26 1.67
N TYR A 98 -11.75 2.08 1.35
CA TYR A 98 -11.84 0.92 2.24
C TYR A 98 -10.98 1.11 3.50
N VAL A 99 -9.76 1.60 3.33
CA VAL A 99 -8.86 1.89 4.46
C VAL A 99 -9.45 2.96 5.37
N GLN A 100 -10.02 4.01 4.79
CA GLN A 100 -10.74 5.05 5.52
C GLN A 100 -11.87 4.45 6.36
N ARG A 101 -12.73 3.63 5.76
CA ARG A 101 -13.83 2.98 6.49
C ARG A 101 -13.32 2.10 7.63
N ALA A 102 -12.24 1.37 7.43
CA ALA A 102 -11.62 0.54 8.46
C ALA A 102 -11.09 1.42 9.62
N ILE A 103 -10.36 2.49 9.33
CA ILE A 103 -9.83 3.43 10.34
C ILE A 103 -10.98 4.08 11.13
N LEU A 104 -12.00 4.59 10.45
CA LEU A 104 -13.15 5.23 11.10
C LEU A 104 -13.97 4.23 11.93
N TRP A 105 -14.05 2.97 11.50
CA TRP A 105 -14.67 1.90 12.29
C TRP A 105 -13.87 1.61 13.56
N CYS A 106 -12.54 1.50 13.48
CA CYS A 106 -11.68 1.34 14.65
C CYS A 106 -11.87 2.48 15.66
N PHE A 107 -11.95 3.74 15.21
CA PHE A 107 -12.21 4.86 16.11
C PHE A 107 -13.59 4.84 16.75
N ARG A 108 -14.60 4.26 16.07
CA ARG A 108 -15.93 4.07 16.67
C ARG A 108 -15.93 3.00 17.77
N LEU A 109 -15.08 1.97 17.66
CA LEU A 109 -14.98 0.91 18.68
C LEU A 109 -14.24 1.35 19.94
N VAL A 110 -13.34 2.32 19.82
CA VAL A 110 -12.51 2.84 20.93
C VAL A 110 -13.21 3.98 21.69
N ARG A 111 -14.29 4.53 21.13
CA ARG A 111 -15.09 5.61 21.71
C ARG A 111 -16.14 5.07 22.67
#